data_AF-A0A8X7V363-F1
#
_entry.id   AF-A0A8X7V363-F1
#
_cell.length_a   1.000
_cell.length_b   1.000
_cell.length_c   1.000
_cell.angle_alpha   90.00
_cell.angle_beta   90.00
_cell.angle_gamma   90.00
#
_symmetry.space_group_name_H-M   'P 1'
#
loop_
_entity.id
_entity.type
_entity.pdbx_description
1 polymer ?
#
loop_
_entity_poly.entity_id
_entity_poly.type
_entity_poly.pdbx_seq_one_letter_code
_entity_poly.pdbx_strand_id
1 'polypeptide(L)'
;MESKSTSGGAIRRDRRLVRYYPYTTGSSAVKEEMKKEVIQLGVKLSLSVVESMFLLCDDIRTMLFFCQKIWRDYNRCPDPVLERLLRVMHYVYLRDIKPKKRVFKNYGQSVQWRLISSAWEDFANGVMVMFRLVRVLRRKDWSYDDRLLFSAIEKYKQVLKRLDDKLRSKKNVSKKNGFMRETIEPNIYDLWKSIFDEEAKETTYTLKEIRNSIISGIFGPIAGKPIHRKIRALPSLTPYILGIDFPKQELKEEAVKSGIELSLLVAQSMFFMRDDDYRSVLWFYLKLWIDATKDRDQDSPVAERLLYVNFIKPKDKTFENDDARWVQWKLIKTTMNDFAAGIRDLDRLVSILRGEGSYLDGREFTSRIEEALKRIDDKLRCTKKKSEENGFAREVMKSNILELWKSLFDKDADEAWKPRVMRMIVSLTDMYKPLLEKTL
;
A
#
# COMPACT_ATOMS: atom_id res chain seq x y z
N MET A 1 -12.40 -36.58 38.73
CA MET A 1 -11.37 -35.54 38.84
C MET A 1 -10.55 -35.56 37.57
N GLU A 2 -10.83 -34.63 36.67
CA GLU A 2 -10.15 -34.43 35.39
C GLU A 2 -8.76 -33.83 35.63
N SER A 3 -7.72 -34.43 35.05
CA SER A 3 -6.40 -33.83 34.95
C SER A 3 -6.24 -33.18 33.57
N LYS A 4 -6.00 -31.87 33.60
CA LYS A 4 -5.95 -30.92 32.48
C LYS A 4 -4.91 -31.32 31.44
N SER A 5 -5.35 -31.47 30.18
CA SER A 5 -4.49 -31.40 29.00
C SER A 5 -4.23 -29.93 28.66
N THR A 6 -2.98 -29.49 28.78
CA THR A 6 -2.56 -28.16 28.34
C THR A 6 -2.36 -28.21 26.82
N SER A 7 -3.35 -27.70 26.09
CA SER A 7 -3.24 -27.51 24.64
C SER A 7 -2.17 -26.44 24.35
N GLY A 8 -1.03 -26.89 23.83
CA GLY A 8 -0.04 -26.03 23.22
C GLY A 8 -0.65 -25.40 21.96
N GLY A 9 -1.14 -24.17 22.10
CA GLY A 9 -1.61 -23.36 20.98
C GLY A 9 -0.46 -23.15 19.99
N ALA A 10 -0.47 -23.93 18.90
CA ALA A 10 0.39 -23.70 17.76
C ALA A 10 0.07 -22.31 17.17
N ILE A 11 0.94 -21.35 17.44
CA ILE A 11 0.90 -20.02 16.82
C ILE A 11 1.08 -20.24 15.32
N ARG A 12 -0.02 -20.11 14.57
CA ARG A 12 -0.02 -20.08 13.12
C ARG A 12 0.87 -18.93 12.66
N ARG A 13 2.05 -19.27 12.15
CA ARG A 13 2.98 -18.34 11.50
C ARG A 13 2.27 -17.64 10.34
N ASP A 14 2.24 -16.32 10.35
CA ASP A 14 1.80 -15.51 9.21
C ASP A 14 2.87 -15.62 8.11
N ARG A 15 2.60 -16.46 7.11
CA ARG A 15 3.53 -16.82 6.03
C ARG A 15 3.50 -15.79 4.88
N ARG A 16 3.29 -14.51 5.20
CA ARG A 16 3.12 -13.41 4.22
C ARG A 16 4.40 -12.64 3.89
N LEU A 17 5.55 -13.07 4.37
CA LEU A 17 6.81 -12.44 4.00
C LEU A 17 7.27 -12.95 2.64
N VAL A 18 7.15 -12.04 1.66
CA VAL A 18 7.80 -12.08 0.35
C VAL A 18 7.36 -13.25 -0.53
N ARG A 19 6.15 -13.15 -1.09
CA ARG A 19 5.93 -13.75 -2.41
C ARG A 19 6.83 -13.01 -3.39
N TYR A 20 8.00 -13.58 -3.60
CA TYR A 20 8.88 -13.26 -4.70
C TYR A 20 8.07 -13.38 -5.99
N TYR A 21 7.62 -12.25 -6.53
CA TYR A 21 7.06 -12.19 -7.87
C TYR A 21 8.25 -12.07 -8.82
N PRO A 22 8.65 -13.13 -9.55
CA PRO A 22 9.63 -12.99 -10.59
C PRO A 22 9.10 -12.02 -11.65
N TYR A 23 10.01 -11.26 -12.26
CA TYR A 23 9.76 -10.40 -13.41
C TYR A 23 9.24 -11.22 -14.59
N THR A 24 7.94 -11.51 -14.57
CA THR A 24 7.21 -11.78 -15.80
C THR A 24 6.38 -10.54 -16.04
N THR A 25 6.79 -9.76 -17.04
CA THR A 25 5.91 -8.88 -17.82
C THR A 25 4.50 -9.46 -17.76
N GLY A 26 3.58 -8.75 -17.10
CA GLY A 26 2.31 -9.29 -16.63
C GLY A 26 1.69 -10.27 -17.61
N SER A 27 1.66 -11.56 -17.24
CA SER A 27 0.86 -12.53 -17.97
C SER A 27 -0.57 -11.98 -18.06
N SER A 28 -1.20 -12.10 -19.22
CA SER A 28 -2.60 -11.69 -19.44
C SER A 28 -3.52 -12.16 -18.29
N ALA A 29 -3.22 -13.33 -17.70
CA ALA A 29 -3.92 -13.87 -16.55
C ALA A 29 -3.92 -12.95 -15.30
N VAL A 30 -2.80 -12.33 -14.95
CA VAL A 30 -2.69 -11.45 -13.77
C VAL A 30 -3.54 -10.19 -13.95
N LYS A 31 -3.52 -9.61 -15.16
CA LYS A 31 -4.34 -8.43 -15.47
C LYS A 31 -5.82 -8.76 -15.52
N GLU A 32 -6.19 -9.95 -16.00
CA GLU A 32 -7.58 -10.42 -15.93
C GLU A 32 -8.04 -10.64 -14.48
N GLU A 33 -7.16 -11.10 -13.59
CA GLU A 33 -7.45 -11.17 -12.15
C GLU A 33 -7.66 -9.77 -11.56
N MET A 34 -6.80 -8.80 -11.89
CA MET A 34 -6.98 -7.40 -11.47
C MET A 34 -8.28 -6.79 -12.00
N LYS A 35 -8.66 -7.07 -13.26
CA LYS A 35 -9.93 -6.60 -13.83
C LYS A 35 -11.11 -7.16 -13.04
N LYS A 36 -11.10 -8.46 -12.74
CA LYS A 36 -12.14 -9.10 -11.89
C LYS A 36 -12.20 -8.45 -10.51
N GLU A 37 -11.06 -8.19 -9.90
CA GLU A 37 -10.99 -7.53 -8.59
C GLU A 37 -11.54 -6.10 -8.67
N VAL A 38 -11.17 -5.33 -9.69
CA VAL A 38 -11.70 -3.98 -9.91
C VAL A 38 -13.21 -4.00 -10.14
N ILE A 39 -13.75 -4.96 -10.90
CA ILE A 39 -15.21 -5.16 -11.05
C ILE A 39 -15.87 -5.30 -9.67
N GLN A 40 -15.33 -6.18 -8.81
CA GLN A 40 -15.86 -6.38 -7.45
C GLN A 40 -15.79 -5.10 -6.59
N LEU A 41 -14.73 -4.30 -6.73
CA LEU A 41 -14.61 -3.01 -6.04
C LEU A 41 -15.61 -1.97 -6.59
N GLY A 42 -15.89 -2.00 -7.89
CA GLY A 42 -16.95 -1.20 -8.51
C GLY A 42 -18.34 -1.52 -7.97
N VAL A 43 -18.63 -2.82 -7.81
CA VAL A 43 -19.87 -3.29 -7.17
C VAL A 43 -19.96 -2.79 -5.73
N LYS A 44 -18.88 -2.91 -4.94
CA LYS A 44 -18.84 -2.41 -3.55
C LYS A 44 -19.07 -0.90 -3.47
N LEU A 45 -18.38 -0.10 -4.30
CA LEU A 45 -18.61 1.35 -4.37
C LEU A 45 -20.08 1.66 -4.70
N SER A 46 -20.64 0.97 -5.69
CA SER A 46 -22.03 1.16 -6.12
C SER A 46 -23.02 0.81 -5.02
N LEU A 47 -22.78 -0.27 -4.28
CA LEU A 47 -23.59 -0.64 -3.12
C LEU A 47 -23.54 0.42 -2.03
N SER A 48 -22.38 1.04 -1.75
CA SER A 48 -22.28 2.15 -0.79
C SER A 48 -23.07 3.39 -1.26
N VAL A 49 -23.05 3.69 -2.56
CA VAL A 49 -23.88 4.75 -3.15
C VAL A 49 -25.36 4.44 -2.99
N VAL A 50 -25.77 3.20 -3.32
CA VAL A 50 -27.16 2.75 -3.20
C VAL A 50 -27.63 2.75 -1.75
N GLU A 51 -26.83 2.24 -0.82
CA GLU A 51 -27.15 2.29 0.60
C GLU A 51 -27.37 3.74 1.07
N SER A 52 -26.54 4.67 0.59
CA SER A 52 -26.70 6.10 0.85
C SER A 52 -27.98 6.67 0.24
N MET A 53 -28.38 6.23 -0.95
CA MET A 53 -29.69 6.59 -1.52
C MET A 53 -30.83 6.13 -0.61
N PHE A 54 -30.76 4.92 -0.06
CA PHE A 54 -31.74 4.42 0.92
C PHE A 54 -31.65 5.14 2.28
N LEU A 55 -30.49 5.61 2.71
CA LEU A 55 -30.38 6.43 3.92
C LEU A 55 -31.02 7.82 3.73
N LEU A 56 -30.85 8.42 2.56
CA LEU A 56 -31.31 9.77 2.26
C LEU A 56 -32.75 9.83 1.75
N CYS A 57 -33.39 8.70 1.47
CA CYS A 57 -34.70 8.68 0.82
C CYS A 57 -35.86 9.16 1.71
N ASP A 58 -35.62 9.49 2.98
CA ASP A 58 -36.55 10.29 3.79
C ASP A 58 -36.78 11.70 3.22
N ASP A 59 -35.84 12.21 2.43
CA ASP A 59 -36.00 13.40 1.60
C ASP A 59 -35.44 13.17 0.19
N ILE A 60 -36.34 12.96 -0.79
CA ILE A 60 -35.98 12.67 -2.18
C ILE A 60 -35.07 13.75 -2.77
N ARG A 61 -35.27 15.03 -2.40
CA ARG A 61 -34.46 16.13 -2.93
C ARG A 61 -32.99 16.02 -2.50
N THR A 62 -32.73 15.75 -1.22
CA THR A 62 -31.37 15.53 -0.71
C THR A 62 -30.70 14.34 -1.39
N MET A 63 -31.42 13.23 -1.53
CA MET A 63 -30.92 12.02 -2.21
C MET A 63 -30.57 12.29 -3.68
N LEU A 64 -31.44 12.97 -4.43
CA LEU A 64 -31.19 13.30 -5.83
C LEU A 64 -30.00 14.26 -5.99
N PHE A 65 -29.82 15.23 -5.08
CA PHE A 65 -28.63 16.08 -5.11
C PHE A 65 -27.35 15.32 -4.78
N PHE A 66 -27.39 14.37 -3.86
CA PHE A 66 -26.25 13.48 -3.60
C PHE A 66 -25.84 12.72 -4.86
N CYS A 67 -26.79 12.07 -5.54
CA CYS A 67 -26.57 11.39 -6.81
C CYS A 67 -26.04 12.34 -7.90
N GLN A 68 -26.62 13.54 -8.01
CA GLN A 68 -26.19 14.54 -8.98
C GLN A 68 -24.77 15.02 -8.70
N LYS A 69 -24.39 15.18 -7.44
CA LYS A 69 -23.05 15.63 -7.05
C LYS A 69 -21.99 14.58 -7.40
N ILE A 70 -22.27 13.30 -7.11
CA ILE A 70 -21.42 12.17 -7.54
C ILE A 70 -21.26 12.14 -9.06
N TRP A 71 -22.35 12.39 -9.80
CA TRP A 71 -22.31 12.43 -11.26
C TRP A 71 -21.58 13.67 -11.83
N ARG A 72 -21.87 14.87 -11.31
CA ARG A 72 -21.50 16.16 -11.94
C ARG A 72 -20.08 16.60 -11.66
N ASP A 73 -19.53 16.28 -10.49
CA ASP A 73 -18.20 16.77 -10.09
C ASP A 73 -17.06 16.19 -10.95
N TYR A 74 -17.33 15.14 -11.73
CA TYR A 74 -16.32 14.40 -12.50
C TYR A 74 -16.60 14.33 -14.02
N ASN A 75 -17.69 14.96 -14.49
CA ASN A 75 -18.24 14.78 -15.84
C ASN A 75 -17.71 15.80 -16.87
N ARG A 76 -16.40 15.85 -17.11
CA ARG A 76 -15.85 16.57 -18.28
C ARG A 76 -15.79 15.71 -19.56
N CYS A 77 -15.85 14.37 -19.45
CA CYS A 77 -15.83 13.42 -20.58
C CYS A 77 -16.75 12.20 -20.31
N PRO A 78 -17.22 11.49 -21.35
CA PRO A 78 -17.89 10.20 -21.17
C PRO A 78 -16.96 9.24 -20.44
N ASP A 79 -17.33 8.86 -19.23
CA ASP A 79 -16.53 7.99 -18.38
C ASP A 79 -17.29 6.70 -18.05
N PRO A 80 -16.71 5.52 -18.31
CA PRO A 80 -17.34 4.24 -18.06
C PRO A 80 -17.77 4.04 -16.60
N VAL A 81 -17.00 4.53 -15.62
CA VAL A 81 -17.31 4.37 -14.19
C VAL A 81 -18.54 5.18 -13.81
N LEU A 82 -18.55 6.47 -14.17
CA LEU A 82 -19.69 7.35 -13.92
C LEU A 82 -20.94 6.85 -14.64
N GLU A 83 -20.81 6.32 -15.86
CA GLU A 83 -21.94 5.76 -16.61
C GLU A 83 -22.56 4.55 -15.90
N ARG A 84 -21.74 3.63 -15.36
CA ARG A 84 -22.26 2.51 -14.55
C ARG A 84 -22.92 3.00 -13.27
N LEU A 85 -22.30 3.93 -12.56
CA LEU A 85 -22.89 4.52 -11.36
C LEU A 85 -24.22 5.20 -11.66
N LEU A 86 -24.33 5.94 -12.76
CA LEU A 86 -25.58 6.59 -13.18
C LEU A 86 -26.67 5.55 -13.50
N ARG A 87 -26.34 4.48 -14.22
CA ARG A 87 -27.28 3.36 -14.49
C ARG A 87 -27.75 2.70 -13.19
N VAL A 88 -26.85 2.46 -12.24
CA VAL A 88 -27.18 1.90 -10.92
C VAL A 88 -28.12 2.84 -10.15
N MET A 89 -27.79 4.14 -10.07
CA MET A 89 -28.63 5.12 -9.39
C MET A 89 -30.02 5.18 -10.01
N HIS A 90 -30.11 5.20 -11.34
CA HIS A 90 -31.38 5.23 -12.06
C HIS A 90 -32.22 3.98 -11.79
N TYR A 91 -31.60 2.80 -11.86
CA TYR A 91 -32.25 1.52 -11.61
C TYR A 91 -32.89 1.46 -10.21
N VAL A 92 -32.10 1.76 -9.17
CA VAL A 92 -32.58 1.75 -7.78
C VAL A 92 -33.63 2.84 -7.55
N TYR A 93 -33.42 4.02 -8.12
CA TYR A 93 -34.37 5.11 -7.98
C TYR A 93 -35.74 4.73 -8.54
N LEU A 94 -35.80 4.21 -9.76
CA LEU A 94 -37.06 3.87 -10.42
C LEU A 94 -37.75 2.65 -9.80
N ARG A 95 -36.99 1.60 -9.46
CA ARG A 95 -37.56 0.34 -8.98
C ARG A 95 -37.92 0.38 -7.50
N ASP A 96 -37.03 0.94 -6.67
CA ASP A 96 -37.08 0.71 -5.23
C ASP A 96 -37.49 1.94 -4.41
N ILE A 97 -37.24 3.16 -4.94
CA ILE A 97 -37.45 4.41 -4.20
C ILE A 97 -38.68 5.19 -4.71
N LYS A 98 -38.73 5.50 -6.00
CA LYS A 98 -39.80 6.30 -6.64
C LYS A 98 -41.20 5.70 -6.41
N PRO A 99 -41.43 4.37 -6.52
CA PRO A 99 -42.77 3.79 -6.36
C PRO A 99 -43.32 3.92 -4.94
N LYS A 100 -42.44 4.07 -3.94
CA LYS A 100 -42.83 4.24 -2.53
C LYS A 100 -43.34 5.64 -2.18
N LYS A 101 -43.50 6.53 -3.18
CA LYS A 101 -44.02 7.92 -3.06
C LYS A 101 -43.45 8.68 -1.85
N ARG A 102 -42.14 8.55 -1.61
CA ARG A 102 -41.48 9.20 -0.46
C ARG A 102 -41.48 10.72 -0.59
N VAL A 103 -41.47 11.40 0.55
CA VAL A 103 -41.75 12.84 0.61
C VAL A 103 -40.70 13.64 -0.15
N PHE A 104 -41.15 14.48 -1.09
CA PHE A 104 -40.32 15.48 -1.75
C PHE A 104 -40.54 16.82 -1.07
N LYS A 105 -39.60 17.27 -0.22
CA LYS A 105 -39.73 18.56 0.48
C LYS A 105 -38.90 19.62 -0.23
N ASN A 106 -39.53 20.75 -0.59
CA ASN A 106 -38.81 21.86 -1.25
C ASN A 106 -37.81 22.57 -0.31
N TYR A 107 -37.89 22.38 1.00
CA TYR A 107 -36.97 23.00 1.97
C TYR A 107 -36.47 22.01 3.03
N GLY A 108 -36.69 20.70 2.82
CA GLY A 108 -36.25 19.66 3.73
C GLY A 108 -34.78 19.28 3.50
N GLN A 109 -34.16 18.74 4.55
CA GLN A 109 -32.88 18.07 4.49
C GLN A 109 -33.07 16.69 5.13
N SER A 110 -32.55 15.64 4.49
CA SER A 110 -32.55 14.30 5.09
C SER A 110 -31.89 14.33 6.46
N VAL A 111 -32.49 13.66 7.44
CA VAL A 111 -31.90 13.54 8.79
C VAL A 111 -30.56 12.80 8.77
N GLN A 112 -30.30 11.98 7.73
CA GLN A 112 -29.06 11.24 7.56
C GLN A 112 -28.00 12.03 6.77
N TRP A 113 -28.30 13.25 6.28
CA TRP A 113 -27.34 14.04 5.50
C TRP A 113 -26.00 14.25 6.22
N ARG A 114 -26.02 14.45 7.55
CA ARG A 114 -24.80 14.69 8.32
C ARG A 114 -23.82 13.51 8.22
N LEU A 115 -24.33 12.28 8.20
CA LEU A 115 -23.54 11.07 8.03
C LEU A 115 -22.95 11.00 6.60
N ILE A 116 -23.77 11.25 5.58
CA ILE A 116 -23.29 11.22 4.19
C ILE A 116 -22.25 12.32 3.95
N SER A 117 -22.44 13.49 4.55
CA SER A 117 -21.49 14.59 4.48
C SER A 117 -20.14 14.26 5.11
N SER A 118 -20.09 13.48 6.21
CA SER A 118 -18.82 13.05 6.81
C SER A 118 -18.15 11.90 6.06
N ALA A 119 -18.90 11.17 5.23
CA ALA A 119 -18.40 10.15 4.32
C ALA A 119 -18.01 10.70 2.93
N TRP A 120 -18.26 11.98 2.65
CA TRP A 120 -18.12 12.53 1.31
C TRP A 120 -16.71 12.40 0.72
N GLU A 121 -15.68 12.58 1.54
CA GLU A 121 -14.30 12.42 1.10
C GLU A 121 -14.00 10.99 0.63
N ASP A 122 -14.51 9.98 1.34
CA ASP A 122 -14.34 8.58 0.93
C ASP A 122 -15.15 8.26 -0.34
N PHE A 123 -16.30 8.89 -0.55
CA PHE A 123 -17.04 8.81 -1.82
C PHE A 123 -16.27 9.44 -2.99
N ALA A 124 -15.76 10.65 -2.80
CA ALA A 124 -15.00 11.38 -3.80
C ALA A 124 -13.74 10.62 -4.21
N ASN A 125 -12.95 10.18 -3.22
CA ASN A 125 -11.80 9.31 -3.42
C ASN A 125 -12.22 7.98 -4.06
N GLY A 126 -13.33 7.41 -3.61
CA GLY A 126 -13.98 6.22 -4.15
C GLY A 126 -14.09 6.26 -5.67
N VAL A 127 -14.85 7.25 -6.16
CA VAL A 127 -15.14 7.45 -7.58
C VAL A 127 -13.87 7.77 -8.37
N MET A 128 -13.01 8.66 -7.87
CA MET A 128 -11.82 9.10 -8.59
C MET A 128 -10.74 8.02 -8.72
N VAL A 129 -10.54 7.20 -7.68
CA VAL A 129 -9.59 6.08 -7.75
C VAL A 129 -10.12 5.00 -8.68
N MET A 130 -11.43 4.71 -8.61
CA MET A 130 -12.08 3.79 -9.53
C MET A 130 -11.93 4.21 -11.00
N PHE A 131 -12.16 5.50 -11.29
CA PHE A 131 -11.94 6.10 -12.59
C PHE A 131 -10.52 5.82 -13.11
N ARG A 132 -9.50 6.10 -12.27
CA ARG A 132 -8.09 5.90 -12.63
C ARG A 132 -7.76 4.42 -12.86
N LEU A 133 -8.25 3.52 -12.01
CA LEU A 133 -8.05 2.08 -12.14
C LEU A 133 -8.62 1.54 -13.44
N VAL A 134 -9.89 1.85 -13.74
CA VAL A 134 -10.55 1.43 -14.98
C VAL A 134 -9.83 1.99 -16.19
N ARG A 135 -9.43 3.28 -16.15
CA ARG A 135 -8.69 3.91 -17.25
C ARG A 135 -7.35 3.24 -17.51
N VAL A 136 -6.60 2.88 -16.47
CA VAL A 136 -5.31 2.16 -16.59
C VAL A 136 -5.54 0.76 -17.17
N LEU A 137 -6.51 0.01 -16.66
CA LEU A 137 -6.79 -1.36 -17.10
C LEU A 137 -7.45 -1.46 -18.49
N ARG A 138 -8.04 -0.37 -19.01
CA ARG A 138 -8.57 -0.28 -20.37
C ARG A 138 -7.52 0.08 -21.42
N ARG A 139 -6.40 0.70 -21.05
CA ARG A 139 -5.34 1.04 -22.02
C ARG A 139 -4.69 -0.24 -22.53
N LYS A 140 -4.56 -0.35 -23.86
CA LYS A 140 -3.84 -1.44 -24.52
C LYS A 140 -2.32 -1.28 -24.38
N ASP A 141 -1.84 -0.05 -24.19
CA ASP A 141 -0.42 0.24 -24.04
C ASP A 141 0.09 -0.26 -22.67
N TRP A 142 0.96 -1.26 -22.71
CA TRP A 142 1.46 -2.06 -21.59
C TRP A 142 2.42 -1.33 -20.62
N SER A 143 2.23 -0.02 -20.39
CA SER A 143 3.22 0.82 -19.70
C SER A 143 3.08 0.95 -18.18
N TYR A 144 1.98 0.47 -17.57
CA TYR A 144 1.80 0.60 -16.12
C TYR A 144 2.32 -0.63 -15.38
N ASP A 145 3.12 -0.40 -14.33
CA ASP A 145 3.67 -1.43 -13.48
C ASP A 145 2.57 -2.15 -12.68
N ASP A 146 2.49 -3.47 -12.83
CA ASP A 146 1.52 -4.33 -12.17
C ASP A 146 1.62 -4.27 -10.64
N ARG A 147 2.81 -4.06 -10.07
CA ARG A 147 2.99 -3.88 -8.61
C ARG A 147 2.35 -2.60 -8.11
N LEU A 148 2.54 -1.48 -8.83
CA LEU A 148 1.86 -0.22 -8.51
C LEU A 148 0.34 -0.39 -8.59
N LEU A 149 -0.13 -1.13 -9.59
CA LEU A 149 -1.54 -1.36 -9.79
C LEU A 149 -2.14 -2.24 -8.67
N PHE A 150 -1.43 -3.29 -8.24
CA PHE A 150 -1.80 -4.08 -7.06
C PHE A 150 -1.84 -3.22 -5.79
N SER A 151 -0.81 -2.42 -5.54
CA SER A 151 -0.78 -1.53 -4.37
C SER A 151 -1.94 -0.53 -4.39
N ALA A 152 -2.23 0.05 -5.56
CA ALA A 152 -3.38 0.93 -5.74
C ALA A 152 -4.71 0.23 -5.44
N ILE A 153 -4.89 -1.02 -5.89
CA ILE A 153 -6.07 -1.84 -5.60
C ILE A 153 -6.20 -2.10 -4.09
N GLU A 154 -5.11 -2.47 -3.41
CA GLU A 154 -5.12 -2.71 -1.96
C GLU A 154 -5.42 -1.44 -1.16
N LYS A 155 -4.81 -0.30 -1.52
CA LYS A 155 -5.13 0.99 -0.90
C LYS A 155 -6.57 1.42 -1.18
N TYR A 156 -7.11 1.09 -2.36
CA TYR A 156 -8.50 1.35 -2.71
C TYR A 156 -9.48 0.50 -1.89
N LYS A 157 -9.15 -0.77 -1.59
CA LYS A 157 -9.93 -1.60 -0.65
C LYS A 157 -10.06 -0.93 0.72
N GLN A 158 -9.01 -0.27 1.19
CA GLN A 158 -9.05 0.44 2.47
C GLN A 158 -9.98 1.66 2.41
N VAL A 159 -10.01 2.41 1.30
CA VAL A 159 -10.96 3.52 1.09
C VAL A 159 -12.40 3.00 1.16
N LEU A 160 -12.72 1.93 0.43
CA LEU A 160 -14.06 1.34 0.44
C LEU A 160 -14.42 0.74 1.81
N LYS A 161 -13.44 0.19 2.53
CA LYS A 161 -13.66 -0.30 3.90
C LYS A 161 -14.02 0.84 4.85
N ARG A 162 -13.30 1.96 4.83
CA ARG A 162 -13.64 3.14 5.65
C ARG A 162 -15.04 3.65 5.33
N LEU A 163 -15.42 3.61 4.05
CA LEU A 163 -16.76 3.98 3.61
C LEU A 163 -17.83 3.02 4.18
N ASP A 164 -17.63 1.70 4.08
CA ASP A 164 -18.51 0.69 4.68
C ASP A 164 -18.64 0.88 6.20
N ASP A 165 -17.52 1.09 6.89
CA ASP A 165 -17.49 1.29 8.34
C ASP A 165 -18.29 2.54 8.76
N LYS A 166 -18.20 3.64 8.01
CA LYS A 166 -19.02 4.84 8.25
C LYS A 166 -20.51 4.56 8.07
N LEU A 167 -20.89 3.88 6.99
CA LEU A 167 -22.29 3.57 6.68
C LEU A 167 -22.90 2.53 7.63
N ARG A 168 -22.08 1.60 8.16
CA ARG A 168 -22.48 0.54 9.08
C ARG A 168 -23.24 1.06 10.31
N SER A 169 -22.89 2.26 10.79
CA SER A 169 -23.55 2.92 11.92
C SER A 169 -25.06 3.13 11.74
N LYS A 170 -25.54 3.19 10.48
CA LYS A 170 -26.96 3.38 10.13
C LYS A 170 -27.52 2.25 9.26
N LYS A 171 -26.89 1.07 9.27
CA LYS A 171 -27.34 -0.10 8.52
C LYS A 171 -28.79 -0.52 8.81
N ASN A 172 -29.24 -0.35 10.05
CA ASN A 172 -30.64 -0.65 10.41
C ASN A 172 -31.63 0.32 9.74
N VAL A 173 -31.22 1.58 9.53
CA VAL A 173 -32.04 2.60 8.87
C VAL A 173 -32.13 2.32 7.37
N SER A 174 -31.00 2.02 6.72
CA SER A 174 -30.99 1.66 5.28
C SER A 174 -31.85 0.42 5.02
N LYS A 175 -31.71 -0.63 5.85
CA LYS A 175 -32.55 -1.85 5.79
C LYS A 175 -34.03 -1.55 5.99
N LYS A 176 -34.40 -0.77 7.00
CA LYS A 176 -35.80 -0.33 7.23
C LYS A 176 -36.34 0.45 6.02
N ASN A 177 -35.48 1.17 5.31
CA ASN A 177 -35.83 1.87 4.08
C ASN A 177 -35.95 0.95 2.85
N GLY A 178 -35.66 -0.34 3.00
CA GLY A 178 -35.77 -1.36 1.96
C GLY A 178 -34.47 -1.67 1.23
N PHE A 179 -33.32 -1.27 1.77
CA PHE A 179 -32.03 -1.71 1.25
C PHE A 179 -31.82 -3.19 1.56
N MET A 180 -31.92 -4.03 0.52
CA MET A 180 -31.62 -5.46 0.57
C MET A 180 -30.41 -5.73 -0.32
N ARG A 181 -29.24 -5.84 0.31
CA ARG A 181 -27.95 -5.97 -0.39
C ARG A 181 -27.96 -7.18 -1.32
N GLU A 182 -28.44 -8.32 -0.82
CA GLU A 182 -28.47 -9.61 -1.49
C GLU A 182 -29.32 -9.59 -2.77
N THR A 183 -30.34 -8.72 -2.81
CA THR A 183 -31.23 -8.56 -3.97
C THR A 183 -30.66 -7.59 -5.01
N ILE A 184 -29.94 -6.55 -4.56
CA ILE A 184 -29.45 -5.48 -5.43
C ILE A 184 -28.08 -5.83 -6.04
N GLU A 185 -27.22 -6.50 -5.28
CA GLU A 185 -25.84 -6.81 -5.65
C GLU A 185 -25.70 -7.56 -6.98
N PRO A 186 -26.50 -8.60 -7.31
CA PRO A 186 -26.40 -9.29 -8.60
C PRO A 186 -26.66 -8.37 -9.80
N ASN A 187 -27.69 -7.52 -9.70
CA ASN A 187 -28.04 -6.57 -10.76
C ASN A 187 -26.94 -5.51 -10.97
N ILE A 188 -26.30 -5.08 -9.89
CA ILE A 188 -25.15 -4.17 -9.97
C ILE A 188 -23.95 -4.90 -10.60
N TYR A 189 -23.69 -6.15 -10.19
CA TYR A 189 -22.59 -6.95 -10.75
C TYR A 189 -22.72 -7.09 -12.27
N ASP A 190 -23.91 -7.38 -12.79
CA ASP A 190 -24.16 -7.48 -14.23
C ASP A 190 -23.85 -6.17 -14.98
N LEU A 191 -24.16 -5.01 -14.38
CA LEU A 191 -23.81 -3.72 -14.94
C LEU A 191 -22.29 -3.49 -14.98
N TRP A 192 -21.55 -4.01 -14.02
CA TRP A 192 -20.10 -3.85 -13.94
C TRP A 192 -19.31 -4.88 -14.76
N LYS A 193 -19.89 -6.06 -15.02
CA LYS A 193 -19.24 -7.15 -15.76
C LYS A 193 -18.68 -6.71 -17.11
N SER A 194 -19.38 -5.79 -17.78
CA SER A 194 -19.00 -5.24 -19.10
C SER A 194 -18.22 -3.92 -19.04
N ILE A 195 -17.60 -3.57 -17.92
CA ILE A 195 -16.80 -2.32 -17.81
C ILE A 195 -15.54 -2.33 -18.69
N PHE A 196 -15.00 -3.52 -18.96
CA PHE A 196 -13.79 -3.74 -19.78
C PHE A 196 -14.09 -4.26 -21.19
N ASP A 197 -15.36 -4.52 -21.52
CA ASP A 197 -15.75 -5.01 -22.83
C ASP A 197 -15.65 -3.86 -23.84
N GLU A 198 -14.67 -3.91 -24.74
CA GLU A 198 -14.52 -2.93 -25.83
C GLU A 198 -15.56 -3.13 -26.95
N GLU A 199 -16.23 -4.28 -26.96
CA GLU A 199 -17.11 -4.72 -28.03
C GLU A 199 -18.56 -4.21 -27.90
N ALA A 200 -18.89 -3.50 -26.83
CA ALA A 200 -20.14 -2.74 -26.74
C ALA A 200 -20.06 -1.49 -27.65
N LYS A 201 -19.98 -1.70 -28.97
CA LYS A 201 -20.13 -0.70 -30.03
C LYS A 201 -21.58 -0.24 -30.15
N GLU A 202 -22.20 0.10 -29.04
CA GLU A 202 -23.45 0.85 -29.08
C GLU A 202 -23.08 2.26 -29.55
N THR A 203 -23.67 2.72 -30.66
CA THR A 203 -23.22 3.97 -31.29
C THR A 203 -23.20 5.09 -30.25
N THR A 204 -22.14 5.92 -30.27
CA THR A 204 -21.93 7.00 -29.28
C THR A 204 -23.17 7.91 -29.15
N TYR A 205 -23.96 8.00 -30.22
CA TYR A 205 -25.23 8.71 -30.27
C TYR A 205 -26.32 8.04 -29.43
N THR A 206 -26.57 6.73 -29.60
CA THR A 206 -27.56 5.96 -28.82
C THR A 206 -27.22 5.95 -27.32
N LEU A 207 -25.94 5.78 -26.95
CA LEU A 207 -25.50 5.87 -25.56
C LEU A 207 -25.73 7.25 -24.96
N LYS A 208 -25.52 8.31 -25.74
CA LYS A 208 -25.75 9.70 -25.31
C LYS A 208 -27.24 9.97 -25.09
N GLU A 209 -28.11 9.48 -25.96
CA GLU A 209 -29.57 9.61 -25.80
C GLU A 209 -30.10 8.83 -24.60
N ILE A 210 -29.68 7.57 -24.43
CA ILE A 210 -30.00 6.76 -23.25
C ILE A 210 -29.53 7.47 -21.98
N ARG A 211 -28.30 7.99 -21.97
CA ARG A 211 -27.75 8.73 -20.84
C ARG A 211 -28.57 9.98 -20.55
N ASN A 212 -28.91 10.78 -21.56
CA ASN A 212 -29.71 11.99 -21.38
C ASN A 212 -31.12 11.67 -20.85
N SER A 213 -31.73 10.58 -21.32
CA SER A 213 -33.00 10.04 -20.83
C SER A 213 -32.90 9.61 -19.36
N ILE A 214 -31.81 8.94 -18.98
CA ILE A 214 -31.55 8.58 -17.57
C ILE A 214 -31.41 9.83 -16.70
N ILE A 215 -30.60 10.80 -17.15
CA ILE A 215 -30.37 12.07 -16.43
C ILE A 215 -31.68 12.82 -16.25
N SER A 216 -32.51 12.95 -17.29
CA SER A 216 -33.81 13.61 -17.18
C SER A 216 -34.76 12.82 -16.28
N GLY A 217 -34.75 11.48 -16.36
CA GLY A 217 -35.57 10.60 -15.54
C GLY A 217 -35.27 10.66 -14.04
N ILE A 218 -33.99 10.76 -13.66
CA ILE A 218 -33.57 10.82 -12.25
C ILE A 218 -33.49 12.26 -11.71
N PHE A 219 -32.92 13.20 -12.48
CA PHE A 219 -32.65 14.57 -12.03
C PHE A 219 -33.69 15.60 -12.46
N GLY A 220 -34.65 15.24 -13.31
CA GLY A 220 -35.79 16.10 -13.65
C GLY A 220 -36.48 16.76 -12.44
N PRO A 221 -36.76 16.02 -11.33
CA PRO A 221 -37.40 16.61 -10.15
C PRO A 221 -36.62 17.75 -9.45
N ILE A 222 -35.31 17.83 -9.69
CA ILE A 222 -34.42 18.86 -9.13
C ILE A 222 -33.89 19.84 -10.19
N ALA A 223 -34.26 19.67 -11.47
CA ALA A 223 -33.87 20.57 -12.55
C ALA A 223 -34.39 21.99 -12.28
N GLY A 224 -33.54 22.99 -12.48
CA GLY A 224 -33.87 24.41 -12.21
C GLY A 224 -34.01 24.79 -10.73
N LYS A 225 -33.92 23.85 -9.79
CA LYS A 225 -34.05 24.13 -8.34
C LYS A 225 -32.69 24.52 -7.74
N PRO A 226 -32.67 25.43 -6.75
CA PRO A 226 -31.42 25.83 -6.11
C PRO A 226 -30.76 24.62 -5.43
N ILE A 227 -29.46 24.44 -5.72
CA ILE A 227 -28.64 23.41 -5.10
C ILE A 227 -28.51 23.74 -3.61
N HIS A 228 -28.69 22.72 -2.77
CA HIS A 228 -28.56 22.87 -1.33
C HIS A 228 -27.16 23.38 -0.96
N ARG A 229 -27.04 24.57 -0.31
CA ARG A 229 -25.75 25.25 -0.04
C ARG A 229 -24.72 24.35 0.62
N LYS A 230 -25.14 23.50 1.58
CA LYS A 230 -24.24 22.55 2.26
C LYS A 230 -23.66 21.47 1.34
N ILE A 231 -24.36 21.09 0.27
CA ILE A 231 -23.88 20.11 -0.72
C ILE A 231 -22.88 20.77 -1.67
N ARG A 232 -23.11 22.06 -2.00
CA ARG A 232 -22.18 22.84 -2.85
C ARG A 232 -20.81 23.01 -2.19
N ALA A 233 -20.74 23.14 -0.87
CA ALA A 233 -19.51 23.37 -0.12
C ALA A 233 -18.60 22.12 0.02
N LEU A 234 -19.00 20.98 -0.54
CA LEU A 234 -18.21 19.76 -0.46
C LEU A 234 -16.95 19.86 -1.35
N PRO A 235 -15.75 19.61 -0.80
CA PRO A 235 -14.49 19.81 -1.52
C PRO A 235 -14.35 18.83 -2.68
N SER A 236 -13.78 19.32 -3.78
CA SER A 236 -13.28 18.49 -4.88
C SER A 236 -11.83 18.10 -4.58
N LEU A 237 -11.60 16.87 -4.14
CA LEU A 237 -10.26 16.36 -3.87
C LEU A 237 -9.75 15.53 -5.04
N THR A 238 -8.44 15.65 -5.29
CA THR A 238 -7.69 14.73 -6.13
C THR A 238 -7.07 13.67 -5.22
N PRO A 239 -7.49 12.38 -5.33
CA PRO A 239 -6.95 11.35 -4.46
C PRO A 239 -5.46 11.14 -4.72
N TYR A 240 -4.74 10.76 -3.66
CA TYR A 240 -3.32 10.40 -3.76
C TYR A 240 -3.11 9.11 -4.57
N ILE A 241 -4.04 8.13 -4.51
CA ILE A 241 -3.92 6.84 -5.20
C ILE A 241 -3.96 7.05 -6.73
N LEU A 242 -2.95 6.53 -7.43
CA LEU A 242 -2.73 6.74 -8.87
C LEU A 242 -2.63 8.23 -9.26
N GLY A 243 -2.25 9.11 -8.32
CA GLY A 243 -1.86 10.49 -8.57
C GLY A 243 -0.45 10.59 -9.16
N ILE A 244 -0.01 11.80 -9.50
CA ILE A 244 1.32 12.05 -10.08
C ILE A 244 2.43 11.57 -9.13
N ASP A 245 2.27 11.81 -7.83
CA ASP A 245 3.27 11.44 -6.81
C ASP A 245 3.15 9.99 -6.33
N PHE A 246 2.10 9.26 -6.75
CA PHE A 246 1.84 7.92 -6.25
C PHE A 246 2.99 6.94 -6.54
N PRO A 247 3.54 6.84 -7.76
CA PRO A 247 4.66 5.94 -8.03
C PRO A 247 5.90 6.25 -7.18
N LYS A 248 6.22 7.54 -6.99
CA LYS A 248 7.35 7.98 -6.15
C LYS A 248 7.14 7.57 -4.70
N GLN A 249 5.92 7.70 -4.17
CA GLN A 249 5.61 7.30 -2.80
C GLN A 249 5.66 5.78 -2.60
N GLU A 250 5.16 5.00 -3.56
CA GLU A 250 5.29 3.53 -3.53
C GLU A 250 6.75 3.09 -3.54
N LEU A 251 7.58 3.69 -4.40
CA LEU A 251 9.02 3.43 -4.44
C LEU A 251 9.71 3.78 -3.11
N LYS A 252 9.31 4.87 -2.44
CA LYS A 252 9.80 5.19 -1.09
C LYS A 252 9.42 4.11 -0.08
N GLU A 253 8.17 3.65 -0.07
CA GLU A 253 7.72 2.57 0.82
C GLU A 253 8.47 1.25 0.55
N GLU A 254 8.73 0.93 -0.71
CA GLU A 254 9.53 -0.23 -1.11
C GLU A 254 10.99 -0.11 -0.68
N ALA A 255 11.63 1.05 -0.88
CA ALA A 255 13.00 1.31 -0.41
C ALA A 255 13.13 1.13 1.11
N VAL A 256 12.15 1.63 1.88
CA VAL A 256 12.08 1.44 3.34
C VAL A 256 11.99 -0.04 3.69
N LYS A 257 11.11 -0.81 3.04
CA LYS A 257 10.97 -2.26 3.27
C LYS A 257 12.26 -3.01 2.96
N SER A 258 12.90 -2.71 1.83
CA SER A 258 14.16 -3.31 1.43
C SER A 258 15.29 -2.99 2.40
N GLY A 259 15.36 -1.75 2.90
CA GLY A 259 16.32 -1.35 3.93
C GLY A 259 16.14 -2.09 5.26
N ILE A 260 14.89 -2.27 5.69
CA ILE A 260 14.54 -3.08 6.87
C ILE A 260 15.00 -4.53 6.66
N GLU A 261 14.68 -5.14 5.51
CA GLU A 261 15.07 -6.54 5.26
C GLU A 261 16.59 -6.71 5.21
N LEU A 262 17.29 -5.79 4.53
CA LEU A 262 18.75 -5.76 4.48
C LEU A 262 19.35 -5.69 5.89
N SER A 263 18.81 -4.81 6.74
CA SER A 263 19.21 -4.67 8.15
C SER A 263 18.98 -5.95 8.96
N LEU A 264 17.85 -6.64 8.74
CA LEU A 264 17.55 -7.90 9.40
C LEU A 264 18.52 -9.01 8.99
N LEU A 265 18.92 -9.07 7.72
CA LEU A 265 19.90 -10.04 7.23
C LEU A 265 21.31 -9.74 7.76
N VAL A 266 21.68 -8.46 7.90
CA VAL A 266 22.92 -8.05 8.57
C VAL A 266 22.90 -8.49 10.03
N ALA A 267 21.82 -8.20 10.77
CA ALA A 267 21.66 -8.63 12.15
C ALA A 267 21.76 -10.16 12.27
N GLN A 268 21.02 -10.91 11.45
CA GLN A 268 21.05 -12.37 11.44
C GLN A 268 22.48 -12.90 11.25
N SER A 269 23.25 -12.30 10.34
CA SER A 269 24.65 -12.65 10.10
C SER A 269 25.52 -12.41 11.34
N MET A 270 25.33 -11.27 12.02
CA MET A 270 26.05 -10.95 13.25
C MET A 270 25.68 -11.89 14.41
N PHE A 271 24.40 -12.23 14.56
CA PHE A 271 23.93 -13.18 15.58
C PHE A 271 24.40 -14.61 15.29
N PHE A 272 24.48 -15.00 14.02
CA PHE A 272 25.04 -16.28 13.62
C PHE A 272 26.51 -16.39 14.05
N MET A 273 27.30 -15.35 13.80
CA MET A 273 28.72 -15.25 14.22
C MET A 273 28.91 -14.87 15.69
N ARG A 274 27.86 -14.82 16.53
CA ARG A 274 27.97 -14.34 17.92
C ARG A 274 28.87 -15.19 18.81
N ASP A 275 28.99 -16.48 18.48
CA ASP A 275 29.89 -17.41 19.16
C ASP A 275 31.29 -17.45 18.50
N ASP A 276 31.58 -16.56 17.55
CA ASP A 276 32.93 -16.36 17.02
C ASP A 276 33.65 -15.24 17.78
N ASP A 277 34.96 -15.08 17.53
CA ASP A 277 35.74 -13.93 17.99
C ASP A 277 35.00 -12.63 17.64
N TYR A 278 34.85 -11.74 18.62
CA TYR A 278 34.26 -10.41 18.44
C TYR A 278 34.87 -9.67 17.24
N ARG A 279 36.16 -9.95 16.92
CA ARG A 279 36.86 -9.41 15.75
C ARG A 279 36.23 -9.82 14.42
N SER A 280 35.64 -11.01 14.28
CA SER A 280 35.00 -11.47 13.04
C SER A 280 33.70 -10.70 12.76
N VAL A 281 32.88 -10.49 13.80
CA VAL A 281 31.65 -9.68 13.71
C VAL A 281 31.99 -8.22 13.40
N LEU A 282 33.02 -7.70 14.08
CA LEU A 282 33.56 -6.36 13.84
C LEU A 282 34.10 -6.21 12.41
N TRP A 283 34.88 -7.18 11.92
CA TRP A 283 35.45 -7.15 10.58
C TRP A 283 34.38 -7.26 9.49
N PHE A 284 33.38 -8.12 9.67
CA PHE A 284 32.20 -8.21 8.79
C PHE A 284 31.56 -6.84 8.62
N TYR A 285 31.30 -6.18 9.74
CA TYR A 285 30.59 -4.92 9.78
C TYR A 285 31.43 -3.77 9.23
N LEU A 286 32.73 -3.70 9.57
CA LEU A 286 33.67 -2.74 8.99
C LEU A 286 33.76 -2.92 7.48
N LYS A 287 33.84 -4.16 7.02
CA LYS A 287 33.93 -4.47 5.59
C LYS A 287 32.65 -4.07 4.85
N LEU A 288 31.47 -4.33 5.42
CA LEU A 288 30.20 -3.83 4.90
C LEU A 288 30.15 -2.30 4.82
N TRP A 289 30.63 -1.62 5.85
CA TRP A 289 30.67 -0.16 5.88
C TRP A 289 31.62 0.39 4.80
N ILE A 290 32.85 -0.13 4.72
CA ILE A 290 33.82 0.26 3.69
C ILE A 290 33.23 0.02 2.29
N ASP A 291 32.65 -1.16 2.03
CA ASP A 291 32.09 -1.46 0.72
C ASP A 291 30.85 -0.62 0.39
N ALA A 292 30.12 -0.14 1.41
CA ALA A 292 29.00 0.79 1.26
C ALA A 292 29.45 2.23 0.97
N THR A 293 30.61 2.66 1.50
CA THR A 293 31.13 4.04 1.41
C THR A 293 32.25 4.21 0.37
N LYS A 294 32.77 3.12 -0.20
CA LYS A 294 33.96 3.09 -1.08
C LYS A 294 33.96 4.08 -2.25
N ASP A 295 32.79 4.37 -2.79
CA ASP A 295 32.62 5.21 -3.99
C ASP A 295 31.88 6.53 -3.69
N ARG A 296 31.83 6.99 -2.43
CA ARG A 296 30.99 8.14 -2.02
C ARG A 296 31.65 9.09 -1.03
N ASP A 297 31.24 10.35 -1.10
CA ASP A 297 31.38 11.30 -0.01
C ASP A 297 30.54 10.83 1.19
N GLN A 298 31.00 11.11 2.41
CA GLN A 298 30.72 10.42 3.67
C GLN A 298 29.25 10.38 4.19
N ASP A 299 28.25 10.78 3.39
CA ASP A 299 26.87 11.03 3.79
C ASP A 299 25.85 10.06 3.15
N SER A 300 26.09 8.75 3.22
CA SER A 300 25.11 7.74 2.75
C SER A 300 24.03 7.49 3.81
N PRO A 301 22.77 7.94 3.60
CA PRO A 301 21.69 7.77 4.59
C PRO A 301 21.28 6.29 4.77
N VAL A 302 21.62 5.43 3.80
CA VAL A 302 21.43 3.97 3.88
C VAL A 302 22.50 3.33 4.74
N ALA A 303 23.78 3.68 4.52
CA ALA A 303 24.89 3.15 5.32
C ALA A 303 24.72 3.54 6.80
N GLU A 304 24.38 4.80 7.08
CA GLU A 304 24.10 5.31 8.43
C GLU A 304 23.05 4.48 9.19
N ARG A 305 21.96 4.10 8.52
CA ARG A 305 20.87 3.34 9.15
C ARG A 305 21.21 1.87 9.34
N LEU A 306 21.99 1.29 8.43
CA LEU A 306 22.55 -0.05 8.61
C LEU A 306 23.50 -0.10 9.80
N LEU A 307 24.20 1.00 10.10
CA LEU A 307 25.07 1.04 11.27
C LEU A 307 24.27 0.86 12.58
N TYR A 308 23.05 1.39 12.66
CA TYR A 308 22.21 1.32 13.87
C TYR A 308 21.80 -0.11 14.27
N VAL A 309 22.00 -1.09 13.39
CA VAL A 309 21.74 -2.51 13.65
C VAL A 309 22.67 -3.10 14.73
N ASN A 310 23.75 -2.39 15.10
CA ASN A 310 24.85 -2.87 15.94
C ASN A 310 24.56 -3.00 17.46
N PHE A 311 23.36 -3.42 17.86
CA PHE A 311 22.98 -3.61 19.27
C PHE A 311 23.60 -4.84 19.96
N ILE A 312 24.54 -5.55 19.32
CA ILE A 312 25.08 -6.80 19.87
C ILE A 312 26.33 -6.49 20.68
N LYS A 313 26.20 -6.48 22.02
CA LYS A 313 27.37 -6.63 22.89
C LYS A 313 27.90 -8.07 22.75
N PRO A 314 29.18 -8.27 22.38
CA PRO A 314 29.78 -9.59 22.40
C PRO A 314 29.75 -10.14 23.84
N LYS A 315 29.60 -11.46 23.99
CA LYS A 315 29.78 -12.10 25.30
C LYS A 315 31.29 -12.20 25.54
N ASP A 316 31.75 -11.71 26.69
CA ASP A 316 33.10 -12.01 27.18
C ASP A 316 33.19 -13.50 27.50
N LYS A 317 33.58 -14.30 26.50
CA LYS A 317 33.97 -15.69 26.71
C LYS A 317 35.31 -15.91 26.03
N THR A 318 36.25 -16.49 26.77
CA THR A 318 37.44 -17.13 26.22
C THR A 318 37.01 -18.34 25.40
N PHE A 319 37.47 -18.41 24.15
CA PHE A 319 37.08 -19.44 23.18
C PHE A 319 38.14 -20.54 23.08
N GLU A 320 37.69 -21.79 22.89
CA GLU A 320 38.52 -23.01 22.87
C GLU A 320 38.63 -23.70 21.49
N ASN A 321 38.07 -23.17 20.39
CA ASN A 321 38.06 -23.92 19.12
C ASN A 321 38.12 -23.05 17.84
N ASP A 322 39.27 -23.04 17.16
CA ASP A 322 39.54 -22.22 15.95
C ASP A 322 38.85 -22.73 14.67
N ASP A 323 38.47 -24.01 14.59
CA ASP A 323 37.87 -24.60 13.38
C ASP A 323 36.40 -24.18 13.15
N ALA A 324 35.61 -24.07 14.22
CA ALA A 324 34.20 -23.64 14.13
C ALA A 324 34.05 -22.17 13.71
N ARG A 325 35.07 -21.35 14.01
CA ARG A 325 35.19 -19.94 13.63
C ARG A 325 35.36 -19.77 12.11
N TRP A 326 36.17 -20.63 11.49
CA TRP A 326 36.45 -20.53 10.06
C TRP A 326 35.24 -20.90 9.19
N VAL A 327 34.43 -21.86 9.65
CA VAL A 327 33.23 -22.32 8.93
C VAL A 327 32.15 -21.24 8.84
N GLN A 328 31.86 -20.56 9.95
CA GLN A 328 30.86 -19.49 10.00
C GLN A 328 31.29 -18.28 9.18
N TRP A 329 32.54 -17.85 9.38
CA TRP A 329 33.14 -16.77 8.61
C TRP A 329 33.14 -17.07 7.10
N LYS A 330 33.51 -18.29 6.69
CA LYS A 330 33.51 -18.69 5.28
C LYS A 330 32.14 -18.56 4.64
N LEU A 331 31.08 -18.95 5.35
CA LEU A 331 29.70 -18.78 4.86
C LEU A 331 29.34 -17.30 4.69
N ILE A 332 29.61 -16.47 5.70
CA ILE A 332 29.35 -15.02 5.64
C ILE A 332 30.18 -14.34 4.55
N LYS A 333 31.41 -14.81 4.30
CA LYS A 333 32.22 -14.30 3.19
C LYS A 333 31.53 -14.48 1.83
N THR A 334 30.75 -15.56 1.65
CA THR A 334 30.02 -15.79 0.39
C THR A 334 28.86 -14.83 0.16
N THR A 335 28.34 -14.16 1.19
CA THR A 335 27.21 -13.22 1.09
C THR A 335 27.67 -11.77 0.90
N MET A 336 28.95 -11.46 1.16
CA MET A 336 29.46 -10.08 1.16
C MET A 336 29.23 -9.33 -0.15
N ASN A 337 29.44 -9.98 -1.30
CA ASN A 337 29.22 -9.33 -2.60
C ASN A 337 27.74 -8.99 -2.83
N ASP A 338 26.83 -9.86 -2.38
CA ASP A 338 25.39 -9.62 -2.50
C ASP A 338 24.95 -8.51 -1.53
N PHE A 339 25.51 -8.48 -0.31
CA PHE A 339 25.28 -7.38 0.62
C PHE A 339 25.76 -6.03 0.04
N ALA A 340 27.00 -5.97 -0.46
CA ALA A 340 27.54 -4.75 -1.05
C ALA A 340 26.71 -4.29 -2.26
N ALA A 341 26.27 -5.21 -3.11
CA ALA A 341 25.39 -4.90 -4.23
C ALA A 341 24.04 -4.34 -3.76
N GLY A 342 23.39 -5.00 -2.79
CA GLY A 342 22.11 -4.57 -2.23
C GLY A 342 22.18 -3.20 -1.56
N ILE A 343 23.24 -2.92 -0.79
CA ILE A 343 23.46 -1.61 -0.15
C ILE A 343 23.66 -0.53 -1.22
N ARG A 344 24.53 -0.77 -2.19
CA ARG A 344 24.84 0.19 -3.25
C ARG A 344 23.60 0.55 -4.07
N ASP A 345 22.82 -0.45 -4.47
CA ASP A 345 21.62 -0.24 -5.29
C ASP A 345 20.50 0.42 -4.49
N LEU A 346 20.35 0.08 -3.20
CA LEU A 346 19.42 0.76 -2.30
C LEU A 346 19.78 2.23 -2.11
N ASP A 347 21.06 2.53 -1.94
CA ASP A 347 21.50 3.90 -1.72
C ASP A 347 21.42 4.75 -3.01
N ARG A 348 21.61 4.13 -4.19
CA ARG A 348 21.30 4.79 -5.48
C ARG A 348 19.81 5.09 -5.60
N LEU A 349 18.94 4.12 -5.28
CA LEU A 349 17.49 4.32 -5.27
C LEU A 349 17.08 5.47 -4.33
N VAL A 350 17.62 5.49 -3.11
CA VAL A 350 17.33 6.55 -2.12
C VAL A 350 17.79 7.91 -2.62
N SER A 351 18.97 7.99 -3.23
CA SER A 351 19.49 9.24 -3.82
C SER A 351 18.56 9.78 -4.90
N ILE A 352 18.09 8.91 -5.81
CA ILE A 352 17.11 9.26 -6.86
C ILE A 352 15.80 9.76 -6.23
N LEU A 353 15.31 9.06 -5.19
CA LEU A 353 14.04 9.39 -4.55
C LEU A 353 14.09 10.65 -3.68
N ARG A 354 15.27 11.01 -3.15
CA ARG A 354 15.53 12.28 -2.43
C ARG A 354 15.71 13.47 -3.39
N GLY A 355 16.21 13.24 -4.60
CA GLY A 355 16.37 14.27 -5.63
C GLY A 355 15.08 14.63 -6.40
N GLU A 356 15.23 15.58 -7.33
CA GLU A 356 14.21 16.02 -8.29
C GLU A 356 14.30 15.29 -9.66
N GLY A 357 15.15 14.25 -9.77
CA GLY A 357 15.41 13.52 -11.02
C GLY A 357 14.29 12.57 -11.47
N SER A 358 14.43 12.07 -12.70
CA SER A 358 13.56 11.06 -13.31
C SER A 358 13.55 9.76 -12.49
N TYR A 359 12.37 9.29 -12.09
CA TYR A 359 12.17 8.05 -11.32
C TYR A 359 12.02 6.81 -12.21
N LEU A 360 12.19 6.94 -13.54
CA LEU A 360 12.03 5.83 -14.49
C LEU A 360 13.01 4.68 -14.20
N ASP A 361 14.21 4.99 -13.71
CA ASP A 361 15.24 3.99 -13.36
C ASP A 361 15.04 3.38 -11.96
N GLY A 362 14.14 3.93 -11.13
CA GLY A 362 13.93 3.47 -9.75
C GLY A 362 13.47 2.01 -9.67
N ARG A 363 12.77 1.52 -10.69
CA ARG A 363 12.28 0.14 -10.76
C ARG A 363 13.37 -0.88 -11.02
N GLU A 364 14.35 -0.54 -11.85
CA GLU A 364 15.51 -1.40 -12.07
C GLU A 364 16.28 -1.60 -10.76
N PHE A 365 16.46 -0.54 -9.97
CA PHE A 365 17.10 -0.64 -8.67
C PHE A 365 16.30 -1.50 -7.68
N THR A 366 14.98 -1.33 -7.57
CA THR A 366 14.18 -2.21 -6.70
C THR A 366 14.34 -3.69 -7.06
N SER A 367 14.46 -4.00 -8.36
CA SER A 367 14.68 -5.36 -8.87
C SER A 367 16.00 -5.95 -8.40
N ARG A 368 17.08 -5.21 -8.61
CA ARG A 368 18.44 -5.65 -8.25
C ARG A 368 18.60 -5.80 -6.73
N ILE A 369 18.03 -4.88 -5.96
CA ILE A 369 18.03 -4.94 -4.49
C ILE A 369 17.30 -6.20 -4.02
N GLU A 370 16.11 -6.46 -4.53
CA GLU A 370 15.36 -7.66 -4.17
C GLU A 370 16.18 -8.92 -4.48
N GLU A 371 16.73 -9.03 -5.69
CA GLU A 371 17.52 -10.18 -6.12
C GLU A 371 18.71 -10.43 -5.19
N ALA A 372 19.44 -9.36 -4.82
CA ALA A 372 20.52 -9.43 -3.85
C ALA A 372 20.01 -9.95 -2.48
N LEU A 373 18.90 -9.41 -1.97
CA LEU A 373 18.30 -9.85 -0.70
C LEU A 373 17.93 -11.34 -0.72
N LYS A 374 17.44 -11.86 -1.84
CA LYS A 374 17.13 -13.30 -1.96
C LYS A 374 18.37 -14.16 -1.99
N ARG A 375 19.39 -13.77 -2.75
CA ARG A 375 20.66 -14.50 -2.76
C ARG A 375 21.26 -14.58 -1.36
N ILE A 376 21.15 -13.50 -0.58
CA ILE A 376 21.57 -13.47 0.83
C ILE A 376 20.69 -14.39 1.68
N ASP A 377 19.35 -14.27 1.63
CA ASP A 377 18.45 -15.10 2.45
C ASP A 377 18.59 -16.59 2.13
N ASP A 378 18.78 -16.95 0.85
CA ASP A 378 19.00 -18.33 0.43
C ASP A 378 20.31 -18.90 1.00
N LYS A 379 21.40 -18.12 0.98
CA LYS A 379 22.69 -18.50 1.59
C LYS A 379 22.61 -18.57 3.12
N LEU A 380 21.87 -17.66 3.74
CA LEU A 380 21.71 -17.59 5.20
C LEU A 380 20.60 -18.51 5.73
N ARG A 381 19.86 -19.22 4.88
CA ARG A 381 18.74 -20.06 5.30
C ARG A 381 19.13 -21.10 6.35
N CYS A 382 20.31 -21.71 6.20
CA CYS A 382 20.85 -22.69 7.14
C CYS A 382 21.29 -22.09 8.49
N THR A 383 21.48 -20.76 8.55
CA THR A 383 21.95 -20.05 9.75
C THR A 383 20.82 -19.65 10.70
N LYS A 384 19.55 -19.67 10.23
CA LYS A 384 18.38 -19.14 10.97
C LYS A 384 18.28 -19.73 12.38
N LYS A 385 18.29 -21.06 12.49
CA LYS A 385 18.17 -21.76 13.77
C LYS A 385 19.27 -21.33 14.77
N LYS A 386 20.53 -21.34 14.32
CA LYS A 386 21.67 -20.95 15.15
C LYS A 386 21.60 -19.47 15.55
N SER A 387 21.21 -18.58 14.63
CA SER A 387 21.05 -17.16 14.96
C SER A 387 19.95 -16.92 16.00
N GLU A 388 18.82 -17.65 15.93
CA GLU A 388 17.73 -17.60 16.91
C GLU A 388 18.16 -18.13 18.28
N GLU A 389 18.89 -19.25 18.32
CA GLU A 389 19.53 -19.80 19.53
C GLU A 389 20.49 -18.77 20.16
N ASN A 390 21.17 -17.99 19.33
CA ASN A 390 22.06 -16.90 19.75
C ASN A 390 21.33 -15.61 20.14
N GLY A 391 19.98 -15.62 20.16
CA GLY A 391 19.14 -14.53 20.63
C GLY A 391 18.62 -13.59 19.54
N PHE A 392 18.75 -13.95 18.26
CA PHE A 392 18.15 -13.19 17.17
C PHE A 392 16.62 -13.29 17.21
N ALA A 393 15.96 -12.19 17.57
CA ALA A 393 14.51 -12.07 17.54
C ALA A 393 14.10 -11.14 16.38
N ARG A 394 13.85 -11.72 15.20
CA ARG A 394 13.60 -10.98 13.95
C ARG A 394 12.54 -9.89 14.08
N GLU A 395 11.37 -10.19 14.66
CA GLU A 395 10.26 -9.23 14.75
C GLU A 395 10.50 -8.13 15.80
N VAL A 396 11.25 -8.42 16.87
CA VAL A 396 11.70 -7.40 17.84
C VAL A 396 12.68 -6.46 17.15
N MET A 397 13.68 -7.01 16.44
CA MET A 397 14.66 -6.21 15.72
C MET A 397 14.00 -5.34 14.64
N LYS A 398 13.05 -5.92 13.89
CA LYS A 398 12.27 -5.21 12.88
C LYS A 398 11.54 -4.00 13.47
N SER A 399 10.93 -4.17 14.64
CA SER A 399 10.22 -3.09 15.34
C SER A 399 11.17 -1.98 15.77
N ASN A 400 12.38 -2.33 16.24
CA ASN A 400 13.40 -1.38 16.67
C ASN A 400 13.93 -0.50 15.52
N ILE A 401 14.02 -1.05 14.31
CA ILE A 401 14.56 -0.32 13.14
C ILE A 401 13.46 0.30 12.25
N LEU A 402 12.19 0.00 12.49
CA LEU A 402 11.08 0.42 11.63
C LEU A 402 11.00 1.96 11.52
N GLU A 403 10.98 2.65 12.65
CA GLU A 403 10.87 4.12 12.67
C GLU A 403 12.14 4.79 12.12
N LEU A 404 13.31 4.16 12.33
CA LEU A 404 14.57 4.61 11.74
C LEU A 404 14.49 4.58 10.21
N TRP A 405 14.01 3.50 9.61
CA TRP A 405 13.87 3.41 8.17
C TRP A 405 12.74 4.29 7.63
N LYS A 406 11.63 4.48 8.37
CA LYS A 406 10.57 5.43 7.97
C LYS A 406 11.06 6.87 7.88
N SER A 407 12.02 7.27 8.72
CA SER A 407 12.61 8.62 8.68
C SER A 407 13.44 8.90 7.43
N LEU A 408 13.72 7.90 6.58
CA LEU A 408 14.64 8.01 5.44
C LEU A 408 14.27 9.10 4.42
N PHE A 409 13.00 9.49 4.34
CA PHE A 409 12.54 10.52 3.40
C PHE A 409 11.90 11.73 4.08
N ASP A 410 12.00 11.80 5.41
CA ASP A 410 11.49 12.89 6.23
C ASP A 410 12.68 13.73 6.71
N LYS A 411 12.78 14.97 6.25
CA LYS A 411 13.95 15.84 6.52
C LYS A 411 14.10 16.13 8.01
N ASP A 412 13.01 16.42 8.70
CA ASP A 412 13.01 16.79 10.11
C ASP A 412 13.39 15.59 10.98
N ALA A 413 12.90 14.40 10.60
CA ALA A 413 13.27 13.16 11.27
C ALA A 413 14.72 12.74 10.95
N ASP A 414 15.19 12.88 9.71
CA ASP A 414 16.56 12.54 9.29
C ASP A 414 17.60 13.35 10.10
N GLU A 415 17.36 14.65 10.27
CA GLU A 415 18.24 15.53 11.06
C GLU A 415 18.27 15.16 12.55
N ALA A 416 17.17 14.69 13.12
CA ALA A 416 17.11 14.25 14.51
C ALA A 416 17.94 12.98 14.79
N TRP A 417 18.16 12.13 13.78
CA TRP A 417 18.91 10.87 13.92
C TRP A 417 20.41 11.02 13.68
N LYS A 418 20.84 11.99 12.86
CA LYS A 418 22.26 12.23 12.54
C LYS A 418 23.17 12.31 13.78
N PRO A 419 22.85 13.05 14.87
CA PRO A 419 23.70 13.10 16.06
C PRO A 419 23.78 11.79 16.85
N ARG A 420 22.80 10.89 16.70
CA ARG A 420 22.81 9.56 17.34
C ARG A 420 23.68 8.59 16.55
N VAL A 421 23.56 8.62 15.22
CA VAL A 421 24.41 7.83 14.32
C VAL A 421 25.86 8.28 14.43
N MET A 422 26.13 9.58 14.43
CA MET A 422 27.50 10.11 14.51
C MET A 422 28.22 9.75 15.82
N ARG A 423 27.53 9.85 16.97
CA ARG A 423 28.07 9.39 18.25
C ARG A 423 28.41 7.89 18.24
N MET A 424 27.61 7.10 17.56
CA MET A 424 27.82 5.67 17.43
C MET A 424 28.94 5.35 16.45
N ILE A 425 29.08 6.08 15.35
CA ILE A 425 30.24 6.00 14.45
C ILE A 425 31.52 6.32 15.22
N VAL A 426 31.57 7.42 15.98
CA VAL A 426 32.74 7.78 16.80
C VAL A 426 33.06 6.68 17.81
N SER A 427 32.05 6.18 18.53
CA SER A 427 32.23 5.06 19.48
C SER A 427 32.72 3.78 18.79
N LEU A 428 32.27 3.55 17.57
CA LEU A 428 32.71 2.43 16.75
C LEU A 428 34.16 2.62 16.32
N THR A 429 34.51 3.76 15.73
CA THR A 429 35.87 4.10 15.33
C THR A 429 36.84 3.98 16.51
N ASP A 430 36.44 4.40 17.71
CA ASP A 430 37.21 4.22 18.94
C ASP A 430 37.35 2.75 19.35
N MET A 431 36.29 1.93 19.20
CA MET A 431 36.37 0.47 19.38
C MET A 431 37.20 -0.24 18.29
N TYR A 432 37.25 0.30 17.07
CA TYR A 432 37.97 -0.25 15.91
C TYR A 432 39.43 0.21 15.81
N LYS A 433 39.81 1.28 16.52
CA LYS A 433 41.16 1.87 16.51
C LYS A 433 42.27 0.82 16.77
N PRO A 434 42.15 -0.10 17.75
CA PRO A 434 43.17 -1.13 18.00
C PRO A 434 43.26 -2.22 16.92
N LEU A 435 42.22 -2.39 16.09
CA LEU A 435 42.19 -3.35 14.99
C LEU A 435 42.73 -2.72 13.69
N LEU A 436 42.40 -1.45 13.45
CA LEU A 436 42.90 -0.68 12.30
C LEU A 436 44.42 -0.45 12.38
N GLU A 437 44.94 -0.16 13.57
CA GLU A 437 46.39 0.04 13.82
C GLU A 437 47.24 -1.24 13.70
N LYS A 438 46.63 -2.44 13.66
CA LYS A 438 47.33 -3.73 13.49
C LYS A 438 47.27 -4.29 12.07
N THR A 439 46.53 -3.64 11.17
CA THR A 439 46.29 -4.13 9.80
C THR A 439 46.79 -3.16 8.72
N LEU A 440 47.32 -2.00 9.12
CA LEU A 440 48.28 -1.19 8.39
C LEU A 440 49.68 -1.52 8.93
#